data_AF-A0A358MZ45-F1
#
_entry.id   AF-A0A358MZ45-F1
#
_cell.length_a   1.000
_cell.length_b   1.000
_cell.length_c   1.000
_cell.angle_alpha   90.00
_cell.angle_beta   90.00
_cell.angle_gamma   90.00
#
_symmetry.space_group_name_H-M   'P 1'
#
loop_
_entity.id
_entity.type
_entity.pdbx_description
1 polymer ?
#
loop_
_entity_poly.entity_id
_entity_poly.type
_entity_poly.pdbx_seq_one_letter_code
_entity_poly.pdbx_strand_id
1 'polypeptide(L)'
;GAGTVFRNYLVPLNNQIGQSTEHQIDCLTDIGKSLNNESDQLWEMQNGYAFASRTGLRMIADHLSDLDTTAMDSLRSKLRVGIMWNTEVTLGRSANNAGPSPNKASQAASLVSQIYCSAVPVSYSPEPASAWEPLARLILEATYEATLGAAVLNKAQNGSNILFLTMIGGGAFGNQPEWIIDAIRRALRLHRHSGLDIRVVSYRHPNSMLDALAEEF
;
A
#
# COMPACT_ATOMS: atom_id res chain seq x y z
N GLY A 1 -3.82 0.48 15.69
CA GLY A 1 -3.34 1.88 15.90
C GLY A 1 -4.47 2.86 15.63
N ALA A 2 -4.21 4.17 15.74
CA ALA A 2 -5.25 5.20 15.53
C ALA A 2 -5.95 5.08 14.16
N GLY A 3 -5.20 4.78 13.09
CA GLY A 3 -5.80 4.55 11.76
C GLY A 3 -6.73 3.34 11.68
N THR A 4 -6.44 2.26 12.41
CA THR A 4 -7.35 1.10 12.50
C THR A 4 -8.68 1.48 13.12
N VAL A 5 -8.65 2.25 14.22
CA VAL A 5 -9.86 2.73 14.90
C VAL A 5 -10.64 3.67 13.99
N PHE A 6 -9.95 4.63 13.38
CA PHE A 6 -10.57 5.58 12.46
C PHE A 6 -11.25 4.88 11.29
N ARG A 7 -10.52 3.98 10.60
CA ARG A 7 -11.06 3.19 9.49
C ARG A 7 -12.27 2.35 9.89
N ASN A 8 -12.28 1.75 11.08
CA ASN A 8 -13.38 0.87 11.47
C ASN A 8 -14.61 1.65 11.95
N TYR A 9 -14.45 2.79 12.62
CA TYR A 9 -15.55 3.42 13.36
C TYR A 9 -15.84 4.87 12.99
N LEU A 10 -14.94 5.55 12.28
CA LEU A 10 -15.02 7.01 12.09
C LEU A 10 -14.89 7.46 10.63
N VAL A 11 -14.51 6.57 9.71
CA VAL A 11 -14.41 6.91 8.29
C VAL A 11 -15.80 7.14 7.70
N PRO A 12 -16.05 8.27 7.00
CA PRO A 12 -17.32 8.46 6.30
C PRO A 12 -17.45 7.48 5.13
N LEU A 13 -18.53 6.71 5.08
CA LEU A 13 -18.86 5.78 3.99
C LEU A 13 -20.29 6.04 3.52
N ASN A 14 -20.44 6.79 2.42
CA ASN A 14 -21.74 7.15 1.85
C ASN A 14 -22.71 7.69 2.92
N ASN A 15 -23.69 6.86 3.31
CA ASN A 15 -24.75 7.21 4.25
C ASN A 15 -24.46 6.77 5.70
N GLN A 16 -23.24 6.31 6.00
CA GLN A 16 -22.83 5.88 7.34
C GLN A 16 -21.43 6.35 7.73
N ILE A 17 -21.08 6.17 9.00
CA ILE A 17 -19.74 6.38 9.55
C ILE A 17 -19.22 5.04 10.08
N GLY A 18 -17.97 4.71 9.76
CA GLY A 18 -17.38 3.43 10.08
C GLY A 18 -17.80 2.33 9.11
N GLN A 19 -17.09 1.20 9.16
CA GLN A 19 -17.37 0.02 8.35
C GLN A 19 -18.37 -0.90 9.06
N SER A 20 -19.24 -1.54 8.29
CA SER A 20 -20.07 -2.66 8.72
C SER A 20 -19.76 -3.91 7.90
N THR A 21 -20.49 -5.01 8.10
CA THR A 21 -20.35 -6.23 7.28
C THR A 21 -20.75 -5.96 5.81
N GLU A 22 -21.66 -5.01 5.60
CA GLU A 22 -22.35 -4.70 4.34
C GLU A 22 -21.74 -3.47 3.65
N HIS A 23 -21.01 -2.64 4.39
CA HIS A 23 -20.39 -1.42 3.89
C HIS A 23 -18.94 -1.38 4.35
N GLN A 24 -18.06 -1.89 3.49
CA GLN A 24 -16.62 -1.90 3.71
C GLN A 24 -15.93 -0.95 2.72
N ILE A 25 -14.75 -0.47 3.10
CA ILE A 25 -13.88 0.23 2.14
C ILE A 25 -13.36 -0.81 1.17
N ASP A 26 -13.72 -0.63 -0.09
CA ASP A 26 -13.13 -1.36 -1.20
C ASP A 26 -12.18 -0.42 -1.97
N CYS A 27 -10.88 -0.64 -1.79
CA CYS A 27 -9.84 0.11 -2.50
C CYS A 27 -9.65 -0.34 -3.95
N LEU A 28 -10.26 -1.46 -4.35
CA LEU A 28 -10.23 -1.99 -5.70
C LEU A 28 -11.45 -1.58 -6.52
N THR A 29 -12.43 -0.85 -5.96
CA THR A 29 -13.71 -0.56 -6.65
C THR A 29 -13.54 0.00 -8.07
N ASP A 30 -12.61 0.94 -8.30
CA ASP A 30 -12.42 1.54 -9.62
C ASP A 30 -11.65 0.62 -10.59
N ILE A 31 -10.78 -0.24 -10.06
CA ILE A 31 -10.14 -1.32 -10.83
C ILE A 31 -11.19 -2.37 -11.20
N GLY A 32 -12.02 -2.80 -10.24
CA GLY A 32 -13.12 -3.74 -10.44
C GLY A 32 -14.07 -3.28 -11.52
N LYS A 33 -14.50 -2.01 -11.50
CA LYS A 33 -15.31 -1.42 -12.58
C LYS A 33 -14.62 -1.49 -13.94
N SER A 34 -13.32 -1.23 -14.00
CA SER A 34 -12.56 -1.26 -15.25
C SER A 34 -12.39 -2.66 -15.80
N LEU A 35 -12.36 -3.67 -14.93
CA LEU A 35 -12.29 -5.08 -15.28
C LEU A 35 -13.68 -5.74 -15.40
N ASN A 36 -14.76 -4.98 -15.25
CA ASN A 36 -16.14 -5.49 -15.23
C ASN A 36 -16.42 -6.54 -14.14
N ASN A 37 -15.90 -6.30 -12.92
CA ASN A 37 -16.15 -7.14 -11.73
C ASN A 37 -17.44 -6.77 -10.97
N GLU A 38 -18.43 -6.12 -11.60
CA GLU A 38 -19.64 -5.65 -10.89
C GLU A 38 -20.55 -6.81 -10.44
N SER A 39 -20.40 -7.99 -11.04
CA SER A 39 -21.09 -9.23 -10.67
C SER A 39 -20.20 -10.17 -9.85
N ASP A 40 -19.09 -9.66 -9.28
CA ASP A 40 -18.11 -10.40 -8.48
C ASP A 40 -17.52 -11.66 -9.16
N GLN A 41 -17.54 -11.70 -10.50
CA GLN A 41 -17.08 -12.86 -11.29
C GLN A 41 -15.55 -13.05 -11.26
N LEU A 42 -14.79 -11.98 -11.02
CA LEU A 42 -13.32 -11.99 -10.97
C LEU A 42 -12.83 -12.22 -9.54
N TRP A 43 -13.38 -11.47 -8.59
CA TRP A 43 -13.16 -11.66 -7.16
C TRP A 43 -14.35 -11.16 -6.35
N GLU A 44 -14.50 -11.71 -5.15
CA GLU A 44 -15.43 -11.22 -4.12
C GLU A 44 -14.64 -10.49 -3.03
N MET A 45 -15.15 -9.35 -2.57
CA MET A 45 -14.59 -8.65 -1.43
C MET A 45 -15.18 -9.19 -0.12
N GLN A 46 -14.33 -9.69 0.77
CA GLN A 46 -14.75 -10.17 2.09
C GLN A 46 -13.77 -9.71 3.17
N ASN A 47 -14.28 -8.98 4.16
CA ASN A 47 -13.48 -8.44 5.27
C ASN A 47 -12.28 -7.58 4.82
N GLY A 48 -12.44 -6.86 3.70
CA GLY A 48 -11.39 -6.05 3.09
C GLY A 48 -10.35 -6.84 2.28
N TYR A 49 -10.58 -8.12 2.01
CA TYR A 49 -9.73 -8.95 1.17
C TYR A 49 -10.43 -9.31 -0.14
N ALA A 50 -9.68 -9.30 -1.24
CA ALA A 50 -10.15 -9.77 -2.54
C ALA A 50 -9.90 -11.28 -2.67
N PHE A 51 -10.96 -12.08 -2.67
CA PHE A 51 -10.89 -13.52 -2.89
C PHE A 51 -11.28 -13.85 -4.33
N ALA A 52 -10.31 -14.33 -5.11
CA ALA A 52 -10.50 -14.67 -6.50
C ALA A 52 -10.54 -16.19 -6.70
N SER A 53 -11.39 -16.64 -7.61
CA SER A 53 -11.42 -18.04 -8.09
C SER A 53 -10.37 -18.26 -9.17
N ARG A 54 -10.04 -19.52 -9.48
CA ARG A 54 -9.19 -19.86 -10.65
C ARG A 54 -9.66 -19.22 -11.95
N THR A 55 -10.97 -19.26 -12.19
CA THR A 55 -11.58 -18.69 -13.40
C THR A 55 -11.43 -17.17 -13.41
N GLY A 56 -11.70 -16.51 -12.28
CA GLY A 56 -11.53 -15.08 -12.13
C GLY A 56 -10.08 -14.62 -12.37
N LEU A 57 -9.12 -15.30 -11.74
CA LEU A 57 -7.69 -15.03 -11.95
C LEU A 57 -7.27 -15.20 -13.41
N ARG A 58 -7.76 -16.23 -14.10
CA ARG A 58 -7.49 -16.42 -15.53
C ARG A 58 -8.08 -15.31 -16.37
N MET A 59 -9.34 -14.92 -16.14
CA MET A 59 -9.99 -13.82 -16.86
C MET A 59 -9.25 -12.50 -16.67
N ILE A 60 -8.78 -12.23 -15.45
CA ILE A 60 -7.92 -11.07 -15.18
C ILE A 60 -6.63 -11.17 -15.98
N ALA A 61 -5.93 -12.31 -15.91
CA ALA A 61 -4.66 -12.50 -16.62
C ALA A 61 -4.80 -12.29 -18.14
N ASP A 62 -5.82 -12.89 -18.75
CA ASP A 62 -6.13 -12.76 -20.17
C ASP A 62 -6.39 -11.28 -20.52
N HIS A 63 -7.25 -10.60 -19.76
CA HIS A 63 -7.54 -9.18 -19.98
C HIS A 63 -6.31 -8.28 -19.83
N LEU A 64 -5.49 -8.49 -18.80
CA LEU A 64 -4.28 -7.72 -18.57
C LEU A 64 -3.23 -7.94 -19.68
N SER A 65 -3.20 -9.13 -20.28
CA SER A 65 -2.27 -9.44 -21.38
C SER A 65 -2.61 -8.72 -22.70
N ASP A 66 -3.86 -8.31 -22.87
CA ASP A 66 -4.34 -7.59 -24.05
C ASP A 66 -4.16 -6.06 -23.95
N LEU A 67 -3.82 -5.54 -22.76
CA LEU A 67 -3.64 -4.10 -22.56
C LEU A 67 -2.28 -3.63 -23.07
N ASP A 68 -2.29 -2.48 -23.75
CA ASP A 68 -1.06 -1.73 -24.01
C ASP A 68 -0.53 -1.05 -22.74
N THR A 69 0.67 -0.47 -22.84
CA THR A 69 1.32 0.20 -21.70
C THR A 69 0.50 1.34 -21.13
N THR A 70 -0.19 2.12 -21.97
CA THR A 70 -0.97 3.28 -21.55
C THR A 70 -2.24 2.85 -20.84
N ALA A 71 -2.94 1.84 -21.36
CA ALA A 71 -4.11 1.26 -20.73
C ALA A 71 -3.75 0.61 -19.38
N MET A 72 -2.61 -0.09 -19.31
CA MET A 72 -2.12 -0.66 -18.06
C MET A 72 -1.80 0.42 -17.01
N ASP A 73 -1.14 1.52 -17.41
CA ASP A 73 -0.88 2.65 -16.51
C ASP A 73 -2.17 3.33 -16.04
N SER A 74 -3.16 3.46 -16.94
CA SER A 74 -4.50 3.96 -16.57
C SER A 74 -5.22 3.03 -15.60
N LEU A 75 -4.98 1.72 -15.66
CA LEU A 75 -5.53 0.77 -14.71
C LEU A 75 -4.85 0.89 -13.34
N ARG A 76 -3.51 1.00 -13.30
CA ARG A 76 -2.75 1.23 -12.05
C ARG A 76 -3.22 2.48 -11.31
N SER A 77 -3.49 3.57 -12.04
CA SER A 77 -3.91 4.84 -11.44
C SER A 77 -5.29 4.80 -10.76
N LYS A 78 -6.05 3.70 -10.90
CA LYS A 78 -7.37 3.53 -10.28
C LYS A 78 -7.33 2.88 -8.90
N LEU A 79 -6.17 2.39 -8.45
CA LEU A 79 -6.04 1.89 -7.09
C LEU A 79 -6.24 3.02 -6.08
N ARG A 80 -7.07 2.77 -5.06
CA ARG A 80 -7.22 3.70 -3.92
C ARG A 80 -6.32 3.26 -2.76
N VAL A 81 -5.77 4.23 -2.04
CA VAL A 81 -5.02 4.00 -0.81
C VAL A 81 -5.56 4.92 0.29
N GLY A 82 -5.50 4.47 1.54
CA GLY A 82 -5.85 5.31 2.69
C GLY A 82 -4.68 6.19 3.08
N ILE A 83 -4.88 7.47 3.36
CA ILE A 83 -3.81 8.35 3.84
C ILE A 83 -4.25 9.06 5.12
N MET A 84 -3.39 9.01 6.14
CA MET A 84 -3.51 9.86 7.32
C MET A 84 -2.32 10.80 7.37
N TRP A 85 -2.58 12.08 7.11
CA TRP A 85 -1.58 13.13 7.15
C TRP A 85 -1.27 13.56 8.58
N ASN A 86 -0.03 13.96 8.83
CA ASN A 86 0.35 14.75 10.00
C ASN A 86 -0.12 14.16 11.35
N THR A 87 -0.02 12.85 11.51
CA THR A 87 -0.38 12.16 12.74
C THR A 87 0.73 12.32 13.77
N GLU A 88 0.42 12.80 14.96
CA GLU A 88 1.37 12.88 16.06
C GLU A 88 1.80 11.48 16.54
N VAL A 89 3.11 11.30 16.72
CA VAL A 89 3.67 10.10 17.35
C VAL A 89 4.32 10.44 18.69
N THR A 90 4.14 9.56 19.66
CA THR A 90 4.58 9.75 21.06
C THR A 90 6.05 9.39 21.31
N LEU A 91 6.86 9.27 20.24
CA LEU A 91 8.25 8.81 20.31
C LEU A 91 9.20 9.70 21.15
N GLY A 92 8.75 10.90 21.57
CA GLY A 92 9.49 11.77 22.49
C GLY A 92 9.53 11.32 23.96
N ARG A 93 8.77 10.30 24.37
CA ARG A 93 8.73 9.83 25.79
C ARG A 93 9.57 8.60 26.11
N SER A 94 10.02 7.84 25.11
CA SER A 94 10.58 6.50 25.32
C SER A 94 12.07 6.35 25.02
N ALA A 95 12.80 7.45 24.78
CA ALA A 95 14.24 7.38 24.54
C ALA A 95 15.08 7.34 25.82
N ASN A 96 14.50 7.63 26.99
CA ASN A 96 15.16 7.47 28.29
C ASN A 96 14.08 7.21 29.35
N ASN A 97 14.19 6.14 30.12
CA ASN A 97 13.44 5.92 31.37
C ASN A 97 13.77 6.97 32.47
N ALA A 98 14.15 8.18 32.08
CA ALA A 98 14.23 9.32 32.99
C ALA A 98 12.82 9.91 33.07
N GLY A 99 12.27 9.98 34.28
CA GLY A 99 10.97 10.59 34.55
C GLY A 99 10.84 12.00 33.96
N PRO A 100 9.62 12.56 33.91
CA PRO A 100 9.38 13.87 33.32
C PRO A 100 10.31 14.91 33.96
N SER A 101 11.26 15.43 33.18
CA SER A 101 12.09 16.57 33.61
C SER A 101 11.22 17.82 33.49
N PRO A 102 10.93 18.54 34.58
CA PRO A 102 10.02 19.68 34.58
C PRO A 102 10.50 20.88 33.74
N ASN A 103 11.72 20.82 33.18
CA ASN A 103 12.37 21.94 32.48
C ASN A 103 12.74 21.67 31.01
N LYS A 104 12.22 20.60 30.37
CA LYS A 104 12.35 20.48 28.91
C LYS A 104 11.21 21.23 28.23
N ALA A 105 11.56 22.26 27.46
CA ALA A 105 10.67 22.92 26.52
C ALA A 105 9.87 21.87 25.73
N SER A 106 8.57 22.13 25.53
CA SER A 106 7.67 21.27 24.74
C SER A 106 8.38 20.81 23.47
N GLN A 107 8.76 19.54 23.41
CA GLN A 107 9.34 18.99 22.19
C GLN A 107 8.23 19.06 21.14
N ALA A 108 8.49 19.76 20.03
CA ALA A 108 7.53 19.87 18.94
C ALA A 108 7.04 18.47 18.57
N ALA A 109 5.71 18.31 18.48
CA ALA A 109 5.08 17.05 18.12
C ALA A 109 5.75 16.48 16.87
N SER A 110 6.28 15.26 16.95
CA SER A 110 6.80 14.57 15.77
C SER A 110 5.59 14.12 14.96
N LEU A 111 5.41 14.70 13.78
CA LEU A 111 4.31 14.37 12.88
C LEU A 111 4.79 13.37 11.82
N VAL A 112 4.00 12.34 11.59
CA VAL A 112 4.23 11.37 10.51
C VAL A 112 2.97 11.24 9.67
N SER A 113 3.16 11.07 8.38
CA SER A 113 2.07 10.75 7.44
C SER A 113 2.13 9.27 7.12
N GLN A 114 1.00 8.57 7.24
CA GLN A 114 0.90 7.13 7.02
C GLN A 114 0.05 6.85 5.79
N ILE A 115 0.59 6.04 4.88
CA ILE A 115 -0.11 5.53 3.71
C ILE A 115 -0.49 4.08 4.02
N TYR A 116 -1.79 3.82 4.10
CA TYR A 116 -2.38 2.51 4.33
C TYR A 116 -2.72 1.87 2.98
N CYS A 117 -1.89 0.91 2.60
CA CYS A 117 -2.03 0.12 1.39
C CYS A 117 -2.33 -1.35 1.74
N SER A 118 -2.77 -2.12 0.75
CA SER A 118 -2.97 -3.56 0.86
C SER A 118 -2.49 -4.24 -0.41
N ALA A 119 -1.79 -5.36 -0.28
CA ALA A 119 -1.56 -6.28 -1.39
C ALA A 119 -2.71 -7.28 -1.49
N VAL A 120 -2.69 -8.12 -2.53
CA VAL A 120 -3.66 -9.22 -2.67
C VAL A 120 -3.33 -10.40 -1.74
N PRO A 121 -4.32 -11.15 -1.24
CA PRO A 121 -4.13 -12.19 -0.21
C PRO A 121 -3.76 -13.56 -0.80
N VAL A 122 -2.63 -13.67 -1.51
CA VAL A 122 -2.18 -14.88 -2.22
C VAL A 122 -2.21 -16.14 -1.34
N SER A 123 -1.62 -16.09 -0.14
CA SER A 123 -1.56 -17.23 0.80
C SER A 123 -2.92 -17.68 1.33
N TYR A 124 -3.99 -16.90 1.15
CA TYR A 124 -5.33 -17.26 1.65
C TYR A 124 -6.15 -17.98 0.57
N SER A 125 -5.59 -18.12 -0.63
CA SER A 125 -6.21 -18.81 -1.76
C SER A 125 -5.74 -20.26 -1.86
N PRO A 126 -6.59 -21.19 -2.32
CA PRO A 126 -6.14 -22.53 -2.72
C PRO A 126 -5.39 -22.52 -4.07
N GLU A 127 -5.39 -21.41 -4.81
CA GLU A 127 -4.76 -21.30 -6.11
C GLU A 127 -3.25 -21.06 -6.00
N PRO A 128 -2.44 -21.57 -6.96
CA PRO A 128 -1.01 -21.36 -6.94
C PRO A 128 -0.67 -19.87 -7.08
N ALA A 129 0.42 -19.43 -6.45
CA ALA A 129 0.89 -18.05 -6.51
C ALA A 129 1.03 -17.55 -7.96
N SER A 130 1.48 -18.39 -8.90
CA SER A 130 1.59 -18.01 -10.32
C SER A 130 0.26 -17.60 -10.96
N ALA A 131 -0.89 -18.12 -10.50
CA ALA A 131 -2.20 -17.66 -10.99
C ALA A 131 -2.54 -16.24 -10.51
N TRP A 132 -1.98 -15.82 -9.37
CA TRP A 132 -2.17 -14.49 -8.80
C TRP A 132 -1.24 -13.44 -9.40
N GLU A 133 -0.11 -13.85 -9.97
CA GLU A 133 0.98 -12.95 -10.39
C GLU A 133 0.51 -11.73 -11.19
N PRO A 134 -0.36 -11.85 -12.22
CA PRO A 134 -0.78 -10.68 -13.00
C PRO A 134 -1.51 -9.63 -12.16
N LEU A 135 -2.46 -10.06 -11.33
CA LEU A 135 -3.19 -9.16 -10.42
C LEU A 135 -2.26 -8.64 -9.31
N ALA A 136 -1.44 -9.51 -8.71
CA ALA A 136 -0.54 -9.16 -7.64
C ALA A 136 0.45 -8.07 -8.07
N ARG A 137 1.08 -8.21 -9.23
CA ARG A 137 2.00 -7.21 -9.79
C ARG A 137 1.29 -5.88 -10.05
N LEU A 138 0.10 -5.90 -10.69
CA LEU A 138 -0.70 -4.70 -10.91
C LEU A 138 -0.94 -3.92 -9.60
N ILE A 139 -1.42 -4.63 -8.56
CA ILE A 139 -1.75 -4.00 -7.27
C ILE A 139 -0.49 -3.54 -6.53
N LEU A 140 0.60 -4.30 -6.56
CA LEU A 140 1.87 -3.91 -5.94
C LEU A 140 2.47 -2.68 -6.62
N GLU A 141 2.50 -2.64 -7.94
CA GLU A 141 3.01 -1.50 -8.72
C GLU A 141 2.21 -0.24 -8.41
N ALA A 142 0.87 -0.32 -8.52
CA ALA A 142 -0.02 0.79 -8.19
C ALA A 142 0.14 1.25 -6.72
N THR A 143 0.35 0.31 -5.79
CA THR A 143 0.58 0.60 -4.37
C THR A 143 1.84 1.42 -4.14
N TYR A 144 2.97 1.01 -4.72
CA TYR A 144 4.21 1.75 -4.56
C TYR A 144 4.17 3.09 -5.32
N GLU A 145 3.58 3.14 -6.51
CA GLU A 145 3.36 4.39 -7.25
C GLU A 145 2.54 5.40 -6.43
N ALA A 146 1.41 4.98 -5.86
CA ALA A 146 0.58 5.82 -5.00
C ALA A 146 1.32 6.28 -3.74
N THR A 147 2.15 5.40 -3.16
CA THR A 147 2.94 5.70 -1.96
C THR A 147 3.99 6.77 -2.24
N LEU A 148 4.72 6.68 -3.35
CA LEU A 148 5.71 7.69 -3.72
C LEU A 148 5.04 9.00 -4.15
N GLY A 149 3.90 8.94 -4.85
CA GLY A 149 3.09 10.12 -5.15
C GLY A 149 2.63 10.83 -3.87
N ALA A 150 2.15 10.10 -2.88
CA ALA A 150 1.80 10.66 -1.57
C ALA A 150 3.00 11.29 -0.86
N ALA A 151 4.21 10.70 -0.98
CA ALA A 151 5.42 11.28 -0.41
C ALA A 151 5.82 12.60 -1.11
N VAL A 152 5.65 12.71 -2.43
CA VAL A 152 5.86 13.96 -3.17
C VAL A 152 4.88 15.04 -2.68
N LEU A 153 3.60 14.69 -2.51
CA LEU A 153 2.60 15.62 -1.95
C LEU A 153 2.97 16.04 -0.53
N ASN A 154 3.41 15.09 0.31
CA ASN A 154 3.85 15.37 1.68
C ASN A 154 5.04 16.34 1.72
N LYS A 155 6.01 16.17 0.80
CA LYS A 155 7.15 17.07 0.66
C LYS A 155 6.69 18.48 0.30
N ALA A 156 5.77 18.61 -0.64
CA ALA A 156 5.25 19.91 -1.06
C ALA A 156 4.42 20.61 0.03
N GLN A 157 3.62 19.86 0.79
CA GLN A 157 2.68 20.41 1.76
C GLN A 157 3.28 20.58 3.17
N ASN A 158 4.12 19.63 3.59
CA ASN A 158 4.62 19.52 4.98
C ASN A 158 6.15 19.60 5.07
N GLY A 159 6.86 19.72 3.94
CA GLY A 159 8.31 19.92 3.90
C GLY A 159 9.17 18.67 4.11
N SER A 160 8.58 17.53 4.49
CA SER A 160 9.33 16.28 4.67
C SER A 160 9.45 15.50 3.38
N ASN A 161 10.69 15.27 2.92
CA ASN A 161 11.03 14.47 1.75
C ASN A 161 11.41 13.02 2.09
N ILE A 162 11.32 12.61 3.36
CA ILE A 162 11.74 11.28 3.80
C ILE A 162 10.56 10.31 3.66
N LEU A 163 10.77 9.20 2.95
CA LEU A 163 9.81 8.11 2.78
C LEU A 163 10.40 6.81 3.31
N PHE A 164 9.67 6.14 4.20
CA PHE A 164 10.00 4.78 4.64
C PHE A 164 9.16 3.77 3.89
N LEU A 165 9.80 2.82 3.19
CA LEU A 165 9.14 1.76 2.45
C LEU A 165 9.29 0.42 3.17
N THR A 166 8.27 -0.43 3.09
CA THR A 166 8.30 -1.82 3.55
C THR A 166 7.93 -2.72 2.38
N MET A 167 8.30 -4.01 2.45
CA MET A 167 7.89 -5.01 1.47
C MET A 167 6.43 -5.43 1.71
N ILE A 168 5.49 -4.64 1.19
CA ILE A 168 4.06 -4.89 1.38
C ILE A 168 3.64 -6.23 0.79
N GLY A 169 2.82 -7.00 1.53
CA GLY A 169 2.27 -8.27 1.06
C GLY A 169 3.20 -9.47 1.12
N GLY A 170 4.50 -9.29 1.38
CA GLY A 170 5.49 -10.39 1.42
C GLY A 170 5.45 -11.27 2.68
N GLY A 171 4.66 -10.88 3.68
CA GLY A 171 4.44 -11.65 4.90
C GLY A 171 3.21 -12.57 4.81
N ALA A 172 2.23 -12.34 5.68
CA ALA A 172 1.03 -13.18 5.78
C ALA A 172 0.25 -13.35 4.45
N PHE A 173 0.31 -12.37 3.55
CA PHE A 173 -0.38 -12.43 2.25
C PHE A 173 0.37 -13.24 1.19
N GLY A 174 1.66 -13.56 1.38
CA GLY A 174 2.42 -14.43 0.48
C GLY A 174 2.64 -13.91 -0.95
N ASN A 175 2.70 -12.59 -1.15
CA ASN A 175 3.16 -12.06 -2.43
C ASN A 175 4.65 -12.37 -2.59
N GLN A 176 5.06 -12.82 -3.77
CA GLN A 176 6.44 -13.24 -3.98
C GLN A 176 7.40 -12.05 -3.87
N PRO A 177 8.57 -12.20 -3.23
CA PRO A 177 9.55 -11.13 -3.05
C PRO A 177 9.93 -10.43 -4.36
N GLU A 178 10.12 -11.17 -5.44
CA GLU A 178 10.48 -10.64 -6.76
C GLU A 178 9.42 -9.69 -7.33
N TRP A 179 8.13 -9.97 -7.14
CA TRP A 179 7.04 -9.09 -7.58
C TRP A 179 7.08 -7.76 -6.84
N ILE A 180 7.38 -7.84 -5.53
CA ILE A 180 7.46 -6.68 -4.66
C ILE A 180 8.66 -5.81 -5.06
N ILE A 181 9.83 -6.42 -5.28
CA ILE A 181 11.05 -5.73 -5.68
C ILE A 181 10.88 -5.06 -7.04
N ASP A 182 10.29 -5.75 -8.01
CA ASP A 182 10.01 -5.17 -9.33
C ASP A 182 9.07 -3.96 -9.24
N ALA A 183 8.04 -4.05 -8.40
CA ALA A 183 7.09 -2.97 -8.19
C ALA A 183 7.74 -1.74 -7.50
N ILE A 184 8.60 -1.96 -6.49
CA ILE A 184 9.39 -0.89 -5.87
C ILE A 184 10.31 -0.26 -6.93
N ARG A 185 11.07 -1.06 -7.67
CA ARG A 185 12.00 -0.60 -8.71
C ARG A 185 11.29 0.27 -9.75
N ARG A 186 10.11 -0.15 -10.20
CA ARG A 186 9.28 0.62 -11.13
C ARG A 186 8.91 1.98 -10.54
N ALA A 187 8.36 2.01 -9.31
CA ALA A 187 7.96 3.24 -8.66
C ALA A 187 9.15 4.21 -8.45
N LEU A 188 10.32 3.69 -8.06
CA LEU A 188 11.56 4.45 -7.92
C LEU A 188 11.98 5.10 -9.24
N ARG A 189 11.94 4.36 -10.35
CA ARG A 189 12.26 4.90 -11.70
C ARG A 189 11.33 6.04 -12.11
N LEU A 190 10.04 5.90 -11.84
CA LEU A 190 9.04 6.93 -12.14
C LEU A 190 9.25 8.22 -11.32
N HIS A 191 9.79 8.10 -10.11
CA HIS A 191 9.99 9.22 -9.18
C HIS A 191 11.45 9.60 -8.97
N ARG A 192 12.37 9.18 -9.86
CA ARG A 192 13.83 9.34 -9.68
C ARG A 192 14.30 10.80 -9.47
N HIS A 193 13.54 11.76 -9.99
CA HIS A 193 13.83 13.20 -9.90
C HIS A 193 12.99 13.93 -8.86
N SER A 194 12.25 13.21 -8.01
CA SER A 194 11.39 13.80 -6.98
C SER A 194 12.18 14.45 -5.84
N GLY A 195 13.44 14.07 -5.66
CA GLY A 195 14.28 14.48 -4.52
C GLY A 195 13.74 13.96 -3.18
N LEU A 196 13.11 12.78 -3.18
CA LEU A 196 12.75 12.03 -1.98
C LEU A 196 13.99 11.31 -1.42
N ASP A 197 14.13 11.28 -0.09
CA ASP A 197 15.05 10.40 0.64
C ASP A 197 14.26 9.12 0.98
N ILE A 198 14.50 8.06 0.21
CA ILE A 198 13.75 6.82 0.31
C ILE A 198 14.55 5.81 1.11
N ARG A 199 13.97 5.33 2.21
CA ARG A 199 14.58 4.39 3.15
C ARG A 199 13.78 3.11 3.16
N VAL A 200 14.37 2.02 2.70
CA VAL A 200 13.68 0.72 2.76
C VAL A 200 13.93 0.06 4.11
N VAL A 201 12.86 -0.42 4.73
CA VAL A 201 12.84 -0.97 6.08
C VAL A 201 12.61 -2.47 5.99
N SER A 202 13.53 -3.23 6.55
CA SER A 202 13.40 -4.68 6.75
C SER A 202 13.20 -5.01 8.23
N TYR A 203 12.44 -6.07 8.50
CA TYR A 203 12.20 -6.54 9.86
C TYR A 203 13.26 -7.58 10.27
N ARG A 204 13.87 -7.39 11.44
CA ARG A 204 14.91 -8.24 12.08
C ARG A 204 16.27 -8.32 11.37
N HIS A 205 16.30 -8.62 10.08
CA HIS A 205 17.53 -8.80 9.32
C HIS A 205 17.50 -7.99 8.02
N PRO A 206 18.66 -7.50 7.53
CA PRO A 206 18.77 -6.97 6.18
C PRO A 206 18.25 -7.99 5.17
N ASN A 207 17.58 -7.50 4.12
CA ASN A 207 17.10 -8.33 3.03
C ASN A 207 18.02 -8.11 1.83
N SER A 208 18.70 -9.17 1.37
CA SER A 208 19.68 -9.06 0.29
C SER A 208 19.09 -8.55 -1.03
N MET A 209 17.80 -8.76 -1.30
CA MET A 209 17.14 -8.20 -2.47
C MET A 209 16.93 -6.69 -2.33
N LEU A 210 16.71 -6.19 -1.11
CA LEU A 210 16.64 -4.75 -0.85
C LEU A 210 18.02 -4.10 -0.90
N ASP A 211 19.06 -4.79 -0.42
CA ASP A 211 20.43 -4.32 -0.54
C ASP A 211 20.83 -4.18 -2.01
N ALA A 212 20.58 -5.22 -2.82
CA ALA A 212 20.83 -5.18 -4.26
C ALA A 212 20.02 -4.08 -4.96
N LEU A 213 18.74 -3.88 -4.58
CA LEU A 213 17.92 -2.81 -5.13
C LEU A 213 18.46 -1.42 -4.74
N ALA A 214 18.95 -1.26 -3.52
CA ALA A 214 19.53 0.01 -3.06
C ALA A 214 20.84 0.35 -3.80
N GLU A 215 21.60 -0.63 -4.25
CA GLU A 215 22.79 -0.41 -5.09
C GLU A 215 22.44 0.06 -6.52
N GLU A 216 21.19 -0.15 -6.99
CA GLU A 216 20.74 0.29 -8.32
C GLU A 216 20.42 1.80 -8.43
N PHE A 217 20.24 2.52 -7.31
CA PHE A 217 19.74 3.91 -7.26
C PHE A 217 20.62 4.85 -6.44
#